data_AF-A0A967GTH4-F1
#
_entry.id   AF-A0A967GTH4-F1
#
_cell.length_a   1.000
_cell.length_b   1.000
_cell.length_c   1.000
_cell.angle_alpha   90.00
_cell.angle_beta   90.00
_cell.angle_gamma   90.00
#
_symmetry.space_group_name_H-M   'P 1'
#
loop_
_entity.id
_entity.type
_entity.pdbx_description
1 polymer ?
#
loop_
_entity_poly.entity_id
_entity_poly.type
_entity_poly.pdbx_seq_one_letter_code
_entity_poly.pdbx_strand_id
1 'polypeptide(L)'
;ASLVWNEGWTREPLKVPVAELEEMRIPAMGLLPQGELANSPTQPLMIPKGTFGPLGGQMIIGEMNQNLLVRFLPEQIGGVSQGAAIPFLQTSALGRGNHRLAFTRDGSLWIGKTHLSWAGANGLVRVRLREDRSDILVIEQVKLVENGFSLRFSLPIDGKTLAGLKVRRHTYKYHAAYGSPKVDEAEIVPTEIRILPESPTVVIKLPDLLEGYVYTLHLPAVTSTSGNPLLGDRVYYTLLRKH
;
A
#
# COMPACT_ATOMS: atom_id res chain seq x y z
N ALA A 1 -8.48 9.91 17.31
CA ALA A 1 -7.77 9.55 18.56
C ALA A 1 -6.84 10.65 19.09
N SER A 2 -6.58 11.73 18.33
CA SER A 2 -5.70 12.82 18.80
C SER A 2 -6.41 13.94 19.58
N LEU A 3 -7.75 14.02 19.54
CA LEU A 3 -8.50 15.16 20.09
C LEU A 3 -8.21 15.44 21.57
N VAL A 4 -7.99 14.41 22.40
CA VAL A 4 -7.63 14.58 23.82
C VAL A 4 -6.29 15.29 24.05
N TRP A 5 -5.45 15.38 23.01
CA TRP A 5 -4.16 16.05 23.03
C TRP A 5 -4.21 17.45 22.40
N ASN A 6 -5.36 17.86 21.86
CA ASN A 6 -5.52 19.21 21.33
C ASN A 6 -5.67 20.20 22.47
N GLU A 7 -4.97 21.32 22.38
CA GLU A 7 -5.10 22.42 23.33
C GLU A 7 -6.57 22.89 23.40
N GLY A 8 -7.09 23.06 24.62
CA GLY A 8 -8.47 23.51 24.86
C GLY A 8 -9.56 22.44 24.70
N TRP A 9 -9.21 21.20 24.35
CA TRP A 9 -10.22 20.13 24.26
C TRP A 9 -10.65 19.61 25.64
N THR A 10 -11.94 19.71 25.95
CA THR A 10 -12.51 19.34 27.28
C THR A 10 -13.58 18.25 27.22
N ARG A 11 -13.98 17.81 26.03
CA ARG A 11 -15.07 16.84 25.82
C ARG A 11 -14.53 15.41 25.77
N GLU A 12 -15.34 14.42 26.15
CA GLU A 12 -15.00 13.01 25.92
C GLU A 12 -15.21 12.67 24.43
N PRO A 13 -14.17 12.33 23.63
CA PRO A 13 -14.33 12.17 22.19
C PRO A 13 -15.34 11.08 21.79
N LEU A 14 -15.48 10.03 22.60
CA LEU A 14 -16.43 8.94 22.34
C LEU A 14 -17.89 9.35 22.49
N LYS A 15 -18.17 10.49 23.13
CA LYS A 15 -19.52 11.07 23.29
C LYS A 15 -19.82 12.18 22.29
N VAL A 16 -18.86 12.58 21.46
CA VAL A 16 -19.06 13.58 20.42
C VAL A 16 -19.83 12.94 19.25
N PRO A 17 -20.83 13.65 18.65
CA PRO A 17 -21.53 13.15 17.48
C PRO A 17 -20.57 12.81 16.33
N VAL A 18 -20.80 11.70 15.65
CA VAL A 18 -19.94 11.22 14.55
C VAL A 18 -19.83 12.25 13.42
N ALA A 19 -20.92 12.96 13.09
CA ALA A 19 -20.91 14.00 12.06
C ALA A 19 -19.94 15.15 12.40
N GLU A 20 -19.87 15.55 13.66
CA GLU A 20 -18.93 16.57 14.11
C GLU A 20 -17.48 16.07 14.02
N LEU A 21 -17.24 14.80 14.42
CA LEU A 21 -15.92 14.19 14.29
C LEU A 21 -15.48 14.04 12.83
N GLU A 22 -16.41 13.79 11.91
CA GLU A 22 -16.17 13.69 10.47
C GLU A 22 -15.68 15.02 9.89
N GLU A 23 -16.31 16.13 10.27
CA GLU A 23 -15.90 17.47 9.82
C GLU A 23 -14.51 17.87 10.33
N MET A 24 -14.15 17.40 11.54
CA MET A 24 -12.86 17.71 12.16
C MET A 24 -11.70 16.81 11.69
N ARG A 25 -12.00 15.65 11.09
CA ARG A 25 -10.96 14.64 10.85
C ARG A 25 -10.05 15.05 9.70
N ILE A 26 -8.79 14.63 9.82
CA ILE A 26 -7.90 14.47 8.67
C ILE A 26 -8.04 13.02 8.21
N PRO A 27 -8.53 12.74 7.00
CA PRO A 27 -8.62 11.38 6.49
C PRO A 27 -7.25 10.69 6.46
N ALA A 28 -7.25 9.38 6.68
CA ALA A 28 -6.01 8.61 6.61
C ALA A 28 -5.42 8.67 5.20
N MET A 29 -4.13 9.00 5.10
CA MET A 29 -3.38 9.05 3.84
C MET A 29 -3.41 7.73 3.06
N GLY A 30 -3.47 6.61 3.79
CA GLY A 30 -3.53 5.27 3.21
C GLY A 30 -4.38 4.36 4.09
N LEU A 31 -5.41 3.77 3.51
CA LEU A 31 -6.19 2.71 4.12
C LEU A 31 -5.58 1.37 3.74
N LEU A 32 -5.40 0.49 4.73
CA LEU A 32 -4.86 -0.86 4.54
C LEU A 32 -6.00 -1.87 4.74
N PRO A 33 -6.57 -2.45 3.68
CA PRO A 33 -7.74 -3.32 3.81
C PRO A 33 -7.49 -4.53 4.71
N GLN A 34 -8.32 -4.66 5.75
CA GLN A 34 -8.30 -5.79 6.69
C GLN A 34 -8.66 -7.09 5.96
N GLY A 35 -7.96 -8.17 6.28
CA GLY A 35 -8.12 -9.50 5.68
C GLY A 35 -7.40 -9.67 4.34
N GLU A 36 -7.00 -8.57 3.70
CA GLU A 36 -6.42 -8.58 2.35
C GLU A 36 -4.98 -8.07 2.31
N LEU A 37 -4.71 -6.92 2.93
CA LEU A 37 -3.37 -6.33 2.98
C LEU A 37 -2.77 -6.40 4.38
N ALA A 38 -3.49 -5.93 5.40
CA ALA A 38 -2.98 -5.87 6.76
C ALA A 38 -4.09 -5.97 7.80
N ASN A 39 -3.86 -6.76 8.85
CA ASN A 39 -4.77 -6.90 10.00
C ASN A 39 -4.22 -6.18 11.23
N SER A 40 -2.90 -6.13 11.38
CA SER A 40 -2.20 -5.50 12.48
C SER A 40 -0.89 -4.90 11.96
N PRO A 41 -0.95 -3.72 11.30
CA PRO A 41 0.23 -2.97 10.89
C PRO A 41 1.06 -2.59 12.12
N THR A 42 2.37 -2.70 12.01
CA THR A 42 3.33 -2.44 13.09
C THR A 42 4.21 -1.23 12.78
N GLN A 43 5.53 -1.34 12.90
CA GLN A 43 6.45 -0.22 12.69
C GLN A 43 6.46 0.23 11.23
N PRO A 44 6.15 1.52 10.93
CA PRO A 44 6.57 2.15 9.69
C PRO A 44 8.06 2.49 9.75
N LEU A 45 8.78 2.28 8.66
CA LEU A 45 10.21 2.57 8.53
C LEU A 45 10.52 3.01 7.10
N MET A 46 11.28 4.09 6.95
CA MET A 46 11.79 4.51 5.65
C MET A 46 12.95 3.61 5.22
N ILE A 47 12.92 3.13 3.98
CA ILE A 47 14.05 2.45 3.35
C ILE A 47 15.15 3.50 3.12
N PRO A 48 16.38 3.32 3.64
CA PRO A 48 17.48 4.23 3.37
C PRO A 48 17.74 4.37 1.87
N LYS A 49 18.10 5.57 1.42
CA LYS A 49 18.51 5.79 0.03
C LYS A 49 19.70 4.88 -0.32
N GLY A 50 19.72 4.33 -1.53
CA GLY A 50 20.73 3.36 -1.97
C GLY A 50 20.55 1.94 -1.42
N THR A 51 19.58 1.71 -0.52
CA THR A 51 19.20 0.37 -0.06
C THR A 51 17.98 -0.12 -0.82
N PHE A 52 17.92 -1.44 -1.06
CA PHE A 52 16.80 -2.08 -1.76
C PHE A 52 16.57 -1.58 -3.20
N GLY A 53 17.63 -1.15 -3.88
CA GLY A 53 17.60 -0.72 -5.28
C GLY A 53 16.64 0.44 -5.51
N PRO A 54 15.67 0.34 -6.44
CA PRO A 54 14.77 1.44 -6.77
C PRO A 54 13.76 1.78 -5.66
N LEU A 55 13.74 0.98 -4.59
CA LEU A 55 12.83 1.16 -3.46
C LEU A 55 13.38 2.10 -2.39
N GLY A 56 14.65 2.51 -2.50
CA GLY A 56 15.27 3.45 -1.59
C GLY A 56 14.46 4.75 -1.47
N GLY A 57 14.21 5.19 -0.24
CA GLY A 57 13.40 6.38 0.06
C GLY A 57 11.89 6.13 0.16
N GLN A 58 11.43 4.89 -0.02
CA GLN A 58 10.02 4.52 0.21
C GLN A 58 9.78 4.04 1.65
N MET A 59 8.53 3.96 2.06
CA MET A 59 8.16 3.43 3.38
C MET A 59 7.83 1.94 3.30
N ILE A 60 8.32 1.18 4.28
CA ILE A 60 7.84 -0.16 4.59
C ILE A 60 7.16 -0.17 5.96
N ILE A 61 6.17 -1.02 6.13
CA ILE A 61 5.39 -1.18 7.36
C ILE A 61 5.36 -2.67 7.68
N GLY A 62 5.68 -3.03 8.91
CA GLY A 62 5.53 -4.42 9.34
C GLY A 62 4.06 -4.83 9.47
N GLU A 63 3.80 -6.12 9.43
CA GLU A 63 2.47 -6.69 9.62
C GLU A 63 2.57 -7.95 10.51
N MET A 64 1.81 -7.97 11.60
CA MET A 64 1.93 -9.01 12.64
C MET A 64 1.20 -10.32 12.30
N ASN A 65 0.11 -10.29 11.56
CA ASN A 65 -0.81 -11.42 11.40
C ASN A 65 -0.63 -12.18 10.08
N GLN A 66 0.10 -11.62 9.14
CA GLN A 66 0.32 -12.04 7.77
C GLN A 66 1.82 -12.24 7.53
N ASN A 67 2.14 -13.00 6.49
CA ASN A 67 3.51 -13.31 6.09
C ASN A 67 4.06 -12.32 5.05
N LEU A 68 3.73 -11.04 5.20
CA LEU A 68 4.15 -9.94 4.33
C LEU A 68 4.61 -8.73 5.15
N LEU A 69 5.33 -7.83 4.49
CA LEU A 69 5.42 -6.42 4.84
C LEU A 69 4.51 -5.62 3.90
N VAL A 70 4.23 -4.36 4.23
CA VAL A 70 3.52 -3.45 3.34
C VAL A 70 4.49 -2.37 2.88
N ARG A 71 4.53 -2.08 1.59
CA ARG A 71 5.15 -0.86 1.06
C ARG A 71 4.10 0.23 0.94
N PHE A 72 4.46 1.45 1.33
CA PHE A 72 3.59 2.61 1.19
C PHE A 72 4.29 3.72 0.38
N LEU A 73 3.59 4.20 -0.64
CA LEU A 73 4.06 5.18 -1.61
C LEU A 73 3.14 6.42 -1.50
N PRO A 74 3.57 7.47 -0.76
CA PRO A 74 2.77 8.67 -0.58
C PRO A 74 2.75 9.53 -1.86
N GLU A 75 1.64 10.24 -2.03
CA GLU A 75 1.42 11.24 -3.06
C GLU A 75 0.72 12.46 -2.44
N GLN A 76 1.11 13.65 -2.87
CA GLN A 76 0.49 14.90 -2.42
C GLN A 76 -0.17 15.59 -3.61
N ILE A 77 -1.48 15.81 -3.52
CA ILE A 77 -2.30 16.47 -4.56
C ILE A 77 -3.06 17.61 -3.90
N GLY A 78 -2.88 18.84 -4.37
CA GLY A 78 -3.58 20.01 -3.84
C GLY A 78 -3.49 20.16 -2.31
N GLY A 79 -2.32 19.86 -1.72
CA GLY A 79 -2.12 19.90 -0.26
C GLY A 79 -2.67 18.70 0.53
N VAL A 80 -3.43 17.80 -0.09
CA VAL A 80 -3.90 16.54 0.53
C VAL A 80 -2.89 15.44 0.29
N SER A 81 -2.48 14.77 1.37
CA SER A 81 -1.67 13.56 1.27
C SER A 81 -2.56 12.34 1.12
N GLN A 82 -2.25 11.52 0.13
CA GLN A 82 -2.89 10.25 -0.17
C GLN A 82 -1.84 9.24 -0.67
N GLY A 83 -2.21 8.05 -1.12
CA GLY A 83 -1.19 7.16 -1.70
C GLY A 83 -1.56 5.70 -1.86
N ALA A 84 -0.56 4.95 -2.33
CA ALA A 84 -0.66 3.54 -2.63
C ALA A 84 0.00 2.68 -1.55
N ALA A 85 -0.67 1.59 -1.17
CA ALA A 85 -0.11 0.51 -0.39
C ALA A 85 0.01 -0.76 -1.25
N ILE A 86 1.13 -1.49 -1.13
CA ILE A 86 1.46 -2.65 -1.95
C ILE A 86 2.00 -3.77 -1.02
N PRO A 87 1.53 -5.03 -1.13
CA PRO A 87 2.13 -6.12 -0.37
C PRO A 87 3.58 -6.33 -0.81
N PHE A 88 4.47 -6.53 0.15
CA PHE A 88 5.91 -6.61 -0.08
C PHE A 88 6.52 -7.76 0.70
N LEU A 89 7.45 -8.49 0.08
CA LEU A 89 8.07 -9.69 0.69
C LEU A 89 7.03 -10.68 1.25
N GLN A 90 5.93 -10.89 0.52
CA GLN A 90 4.93 -11.89 0.89
C GLN A 90 5.49 -13.29 0.62
N THR A 91 6.03 -13.93 1.66
CA THR A 91 6.67 -15.25 1.55
C THR A 91 6.57 -16.02 2.86
N SER A 92 6.50 -17.35 2.77
CA SER A 92 6.53 -18.25 3.93
C SER A 92 7.80 -18.07 4.76
N ALA A 93 8.94 -17.78 4.11
CA ALA A 93 10.22 -17.56 4.78
C ALA A 93 10.23 -16.29 5.66
N LEU A 94 9.43 -15.28 5.30
CA LEU A 94 9.24 -14.12 6.16
C LEU A 94 8.42 -14.54 7.38
N GLY A 95 7.29 -15.24 7.17
CA GLY A 95 6.39 -15.63 8.23
C GLY A 95 5.72 -14.45 8.93
N ARG A 96 4.93 -14.74 9.97
CA ARG A 96 4.14 -13.75 10.72
C ARG A 96 4.97 -13.01 11.78
N GLY A 97 4.32 -12.10 12.52
CA GLY A 97 4.88 -11.41 13.68
C GLY A 97 5.76 -10.21 13.34
N ASN A 98 5.78 -9.70 12.11
CA ASN A 98 6.70 -8.64 11.70
C ASN A 98 6.44 -7.34 12.49
N HIS A 99 7.28 -7.00 13.47
CA HIS A 99 7.01 -5.90 14.40
C HIS A 99 8.07 -4.82 14.42
N ARG A 100 9.33 -5.17 14.66
CA ARG A 100 10.44 -4.21 14.65
C ARG A 100 11.27 -4.36 13.39
N LEU A 101 11.51 -3.26 12.70
CA LEU A 101 12.26 -3.18 11.46
C LEU A 101 13.51 -2.34 11.71
N ALA A 102 14.67 -2.83 11.27
CA ALA A 102 15.93 -2.09 11.37
C ALA A 102 16.84 -2.41 10.18
N PHE A 103 17.26 -1.37 9.46
CA PHE A 103 18.31 -1.51 8.45
C PHE A 103 19.69 -1.49 9.09
N THR A 104 20.57 -2.38 8.63
CA THR A 104 21.99 -2.39 9.01
C THR A 104 22.84 -1.65 7.98
N ARG A 105 24.08 -1.32 8.35
CA ARG A 105 25.03 -0.57 7.51
C ARG A 105 25.32 -1.24 6.16
N ASP A 106 25.19 -2.56 6.09
CA ASP A 106 25.37 -3.35 4.86
C ASP A 106 24.11 -3.41 3.97
N GLY A 107 23.04 -2.66 4.33
CA GLY A 107 21.79 -2.64 3.59
C GLY A 107 20.85 -3.83 3.86
N SER A 108 21.19 -4.74 4.79
CA SER A 108 20.25 -5.77 5.24
C SER A 108 19.10 -5.15 6.04
N LEU A 109 17.92 -5.77 5.96
CA LEU A 109 16.81 -5.48 6.85
C LEU A 109 16.68 -6.59 7.89
N TRP A 110 16.79 -6.23 9.17
CA TRP A 110 16.42 -7.11 10.27
C TRP A 110 14.98 -6.86 10.70
N ILE A 111 14.29 -7.96 10.98
CA ILE A 111 12.89 -7.99 11.33
C ILE A 111 12.74 -8.75 12.64
N GLY A 112 12.50 -8.02 13.72
CA GLY A 112 12.15 -8.54 15.02
C GLY A 112 10.69 -8.97 15.06
N LYS A 113 10.47 -10.22 15.46
CA LYS A 113 9.14 -10.81 15.55
C LYS A 113 8.51 -10.57 16.91
N THR A 114 7.20 -10.40 16.94
CA THR A 114 6.43 -10.36 18.19
C THR A 114 5.25 -11.32 18.15
N HIS A 115 4.94 -11.83 19.33
CA HIS A 115 3.77 -12.63 19.62
C HIS A 115 3.12 -12.09 20.91
N LEU A 116 1.79 -11.95 20.89
CA LEU A 116 0.96 -11.60 22.06
C LEU A 116 -0.12 -12.68 22.22
N SER A 117 -1.21 -12.41 22.95
CA SER A 117 -2.34 -13.35 23.14
C SER A 117 -3.15 -13.68 21.87
N TRP A 118 -2.66 -13.29 20.68
CA TRP A 118 -3.34 -13.47 19.39
C TRP A 118 -2.36 -13.99 18.32
N ALA A 119 -2.36 -13.45 17.10
CA ALA A 119 -1.47 -13.89 16.03
C ALA A 119 -0.05 -13.30 16.19
N GLY A 120 0.98 -14.02 15.75
CA GLY A 120 2.36 -13.53 15.78
C GLY A 120 3.37 -14.67 15.67
N ALA A 121 4.64 -14.34 15.86
CA ALA A 121 5.74 -15.30 15.90
C ALA A 121 6.89 -14.74 16.76
N ASN A 122 7.89 -15.58 17.05
CA ASN A 122 9.08 -15.20 17.80
C ASN A 122 10.33 -15.29 16.92
N GLY A 123 11.39 -14.59 17.32
CA GLY A 123 12.70 -14.65 16.66
C GLY A 123 13.03 -13.44 15.79
N LEU A 124 14.07 -13.61 14.97
CA LEU A 124 14.62 -12.59 14.09
C LEU A 124 14.71 -13.14 12.66
N VAL A 125 14.34 -12.32 11.68
CA VAL A 125 14.56 -12.61 10.25
C VAL A 125 15.46 -11.53 9.66
N ARG A 126 16.46 -11.93 8.89
CA ARG A 126 17.30 -11.02 8.11
C ARG A 126 16.98 -11.16 6.63
N VAL A 127 16.59 -10.05 6.01
CA VAL A 127 16.39 -9.94 4.57
C VAL A 127 17.59 -9.24 3.96
N ARG A 128 18.15 -9.85 2.91
CA ARG A 128 19.23 -9.28 2.10
C ARG A 128 18.80 -9.31 0.65
N LEU A 129 19.08 -8.23 -0.07
CA LEU A 129 19.07 -8.32 -1.52
C LEU A 129 20.23 -9.22 -1.96
N ARG A 130 19.95 -10.09 -2.94
CA ARG A 130 20.99 -10.80 -3.67
C ARG A 130 21.80 -9.83 -4.55
N GLU A 131 23.02 -10.23 -4.88
CA GLU A 131 23.94 -9.41 -5.68
C GLU A 131 23.36 -9.11 -7.07
N ASP A 132 23.00 -10.16 -7.82
CA ASP A 132 22.24 -10.00 -9.06
C ASP A 132 20.77 -9.75 -8.76
N ARG A 133 20.29 -8.59 -9.17
CA ARG A 133 18.93 -8.07 -8.94
C ARG A 133 18.35 -7.46 -10.21
N SER A 134 18.97 -7.75 -11.36
CA SER A 134 18.59 -7.22 -12.67
C SER A 134 17.22 -7.73 -13.16
N ASP A 135 16.75 -8.82 -12.56
CA ASP A 135 15.52 -9.54 -12.88
C ASP A 135 14.36 -9.23 -11.90
N ILE A 136 14.59 -8.41 -10.87
CA ILE A 136 13.56 -8.08 -9.88
C ILE A 136 12.55 -7.07 -10.47
N LEU A 137 11.37 -7.57 -10.81
CA LEU A 137 10.23 -6.75 -11.21
C LEU A 137 9.42 -6.28 -10.00
N VAL A 138 9.34 -4.97 -9.81
CA VAL A 138 8.54 -4.31 -8.78
C VAL A 138 7.84 -3.09 -9.37
N ILE A 139 6.72 -2.67 -8.76
CA ILE A 139 6.17 -1.33 -8.98
C ILE A 139 7.02 -0.34 -8.18
N GLU A 140 7.62 0.64 -8.84
CA GLU A 140 8.46 1.69 -8.24
C GLU A 140 7.64 2.90 -7.84
N GLN A 141 6.61 3.22 -8.62
CA GLN A 141 5.81 4.41 -8.44
C GLN A 141 4.37 4.14 -8.82
N VAL A 142 3.45 4.68 -8.01
CA VAL A 142 2.04 4.79 -8.34
C VAL A 142 1.68 6.27 -8.24
N LYS A 143 1.02 6.80 -9.27
CA LYS A 143 0.54 8.18 -9.31
C LYS A 143 -0.90 8.23 -9.76
N LEU A 144 -1.65 9.15 -9.20
CA LEU A 144 -2.90 9.60 -9.79
C LEU A 144 -2.60 10.30 -11.11
N VAL A 145 -3.35 9.96 -12.15
CA VAL A 145 -3.41 10.74 -13.39
C VAL A 145 -4.86 11.16 -13.63
N GLU A 146 -5.10 12.02 -14.61
CA GLU A 146 -6.45 12.37 -15.02
C GLU A 146 -7.27 11.09 -15.25
N ASN A 147 -8.37 10.93 -14.51
CA ASN A 147 -9.27 9.77 -14.60
C ASN A 147 -8.58 8.41 -14.51
N GLY A 148 -7.53 8.24 -13.68
CA GLY A 148 -6.94 6.93 -13.51
C GLY A 148 -5.62 6.91 -12.74
N PHE A 149 -4.80 5.89 -13.01
CA PHE A 149 -3.53 5.68 -12.31
C PHE A 149 -2.42 5.37 -13.29
N SER A 150 -1.20 5.83 -13.00
CA SER A 150 0.01 5.37 -13.66
C SER A 150 0.89 4.56 -12.71
N LEU A 151 1.38 3.42 -13.20
CA LEU A 151 2.23 2.49 -12.46
C LEU A 151 3.55 2.39 -13.20
N ARG A 152 4.64 2.89 -12.59
CA ARG A 152 6.00 2.70 -13.12
C ARG A 152 6.59 1.42 -12.51
N PHE A 153 7.11 0.56 -13.35
CA PHE A 153 7.78 -0.68 -13.00
C PHE A 153 9.31 -0.53 -13.06
N SER A 154 10.05 -1.40 -12.38
CA SER A 154 11.52 -1.40 -12.39
C SER A 154 12.11 -1.98 -13.68
N LEU A 155 11.33 -2.78 -14.40
CA LEU A 155 11.73 -3.44 -15.64
C LEU A 155 10.61 -3.30 -16.68
N PRO A 156 10.93 -3.35 -17.98
CA PRO A 156 9.92 -3.51 -19.03
C PRO A 156 9.03 -4.72 -18.77
N ILE A 157 7.73 -4.54 -18.94
CA ILE A 157 6.72 -5.60 -18.75
C ILE A 157 6.23 -6.15 -20.08
N ASP A 158 5.81 -7.42 -20.11
CA ASP A 158 5.08 -7.95 -21.25
C ASP A 158 3.62 -7.48 -21.19
N GLY A 159 3.25 -6.56 -22.09
CA GLY A 159 1.90 -5.99 -22.12
C GLY A 159 0.78 -7.01 -22.32
N LYS A 160 1.05 -8.19 -22.89
CA LYS A 160 0.04 -9.26 -23.02
C LYS A 160 -0.41 -9.77 -21.66
N THR A 161 0.45 -9.68 -20.64
CA THR A 161 0.16 -10.15 -19.28
C THR A 161 -0.75 -9.21 -18.48
N LEU A 162 -1.04 -8.01 -19.00
CA LEU A 162 -2.01 -7.08 -18.42
C LEU A 162 -3.46 -7.50 -18.66
N ALA A 163 -3.73 -8.48 -19.53
CA ALA A 163 -5.09 -8.94 -19.84
C ALA A 163 -5.86 -9.44 -18.60
N GLY A 164 -5.16 -9.85 -17.54
CA GLY A 164 -5.75 -10.27 -16.26
C GLY A 164 -5.93 -9.15 -15.23
N LEU A 165 -5.63 -7.89 -15.58
CA LEU A 165 -5.81 -6.75 -14.68
C LEU A 165 -7.27 -6.62 -14.23
N LYS A 166 -7.48 -6.52 -12.92
CA LYS A 166 -8.80 -6.23 -12.35
C LYS A 166 -8.73 -4.95 -11.53
N VAL A 167 -9.72 -4.09 -11.69
CA VAL A 167 -9.88 -2.88 -10.88
C VAL A 167 -11.16 -2.99 -10.08
N ARG A 168 -11.05 -2.75 -8.78
CA ARG A 168 -12.20 -2.64 -7.88
C ARG A 168 -12.09 -1.35 -7.09
N ARG A 169 -13.21 -0.81 -6.66
CA ARG A 169 -13.26 0.25 -5.66
C ARG A 169 -14.17 -0.15 -4.51
N HIS A 170 -13.90 0.43 -3.35
CA HIS A 170 -14.77 0.36 -2.18
C HIS A 170 -14.49 1.54 -1.26
N THR A 171 -15.39 1.80 -0.32
CA THR A 171 -15.12 2.70 0.81
C THR A 171 -15.49 2.01 2.13
N TYR A 172 -15.38 2.73 3.25
CA TYR A 172 -15.66 2.24 4.59
C TYR A 172 -16.64 3.18 5.29
N LYS A 173 -17.38 2.64 6.25
CA LYS A 173 -18.23 3.44 7.12
C LYS A 173 -17.37 4.23 8.09
N TYR A 174 -17.75 5.48 8.34
CA TYR A 174 -17.24 6.24 9.47
C TYR A 174 -18.26 6.19 10.61
N HIS A 175 -18.01 5.37 11.63
CA HIS A 175 -18.92 5.18 12.75
C HIS A 175 -18.20 4.73 14.03
N ALA A 176 -18.92 4.78 15.16
CA ALA A 176 -18.37 4.43 16.47
C ALA A 176 -18.12 2.92 16.69
N ALA A 177 -18.91 2.05 16.06
CA ALA A 177 -18.77 0.61 16.24
C ALA A 177 -17.41 0.10 15.74
N TYR A 178 -16.87 -0.94 16.38
CA TYR A 178 -15.57 -1.52 16.03
C TYR A 178 -15.61 -2.23 14.66
N GLY A 179 -14.59 -1.96 13.84
CA GLY A 179 -14.46 -2.50 12.49
C GLY A 179 -15.40 -1.81 11.49
N SER A 180 -15.15 -1.98 10.19
CA SER A 180 -16.10 -1.60 9.15
C SER A 180 -16.05 -2.63 8.03
N PRO A 181 -17.19 -3.11 7.52
CA PRO A 181 -17.18 -3.80 6.24
C PRO A 181 -16.74 -2.83 5.15
N LYS A 182 -16.30 -3.40 4.01
CA LYS A 182 -16.29 -2.65 2.76
C LYS A 182 -17.73 -2.30 2.38
N VAL A 183 -17.94 -1.11 1.86
CA VAL A 183 -19.23 -0.63 1.36
C VAL A 183 -19.04 0.02 -0.01
N ASP A 184 -20.13 0.10 -0.78
CA ASP A 184 -20.13 0.54 -2.19
C ASP A 184 -19.01 -0.14 -3.02
N GLU A 185 -18.94 -1.47 -2.89
CA GLU A 185 -17.98 -2.27 -3.67
C GLU A 185 -18.42 -2.34 -5.13
N ALA A 186 -17.53 -1.98 -6.04
CA ALA A 186 -17.78 -2.06 -7.47
C ALA A 186 -16.54 -2.55 -8.23
N GLU A 187 -16.75 -3.43 -9.21
CA GLU A 187 -15.75 -3.71 -10.24
C GLU A 187 -15.78 -2.58 -11.27
N ILE A 188 -14.60 -2.08 -11.64
CA ILE A 188 -14.46 -0.98 -12.59
C ILE A 188 -13.76 -1.52 -13.83
N VAL A 189 -14.40 -1.39 -14.98
CA VAL A 189 -13.78 -1.73 -16.27
C VAL A 189 -12.92 -0.54 -16.70
N PRO A 190 -11.59 -0.70 -16.87
CA PRO A 190 -10.76 0.37 -17.41
C PRO A 190 -11.22 0.78 -18.82
N THR A 191 -11.26 2.08 -19.09
CA THR A 191 -11.57 2.61 -20.43
C THR A 191 -10.36 2.53 -21.35
N GLU A 192 -9.15 2.56 -20.79
CA GLU A 192 -7.89 2.47 -21.52
C GLU A 192 -6.82 1.85 -20.63
N ILE A 193 -6.00 0.98 -21.22
CA ILE A 193 -4.76 0.48 -20.62
C ILE A 193 -3.68 0.62 -21.68
N ARG A 194 -2.64 1.41 -21.41
CA ARG A 194 -1.52 1.57 -22.33
C ARG A 194 -0.18 1.57 -21.61
N ILE A 195 0.83 1.02 -22.26
CA ILE A 195 2.23 1.14 -21.84
C ILE A 195 2.82 2.35 -22.55
N LEU A 196 3.56 3.18 -21.81
CA LEU A 196 4.26 4.32 -22.39
C LEU A 196 5.49 3.83 -23.18
N PRO A 197 5.76 4.33 -24.41
CA PRO A 197 6.86 3.83 -25.24
C PRO A 197 8.25 3.97 -24.59
N GLU A 198 8.49 5.08 -23.90
CA GLU A 198 9.81 5.48 -23.40
C GLU A 198 10.06 5.09 -21.93
N SER A 199 9.11 4.40 -21.29
CA SER A 199 9.28 3.99 -19.89
C SER A 199 8.50 2.73 -19.59
N PRO A 200 8.95 1.90 -18.64
CA PRO A 200 8.17 0.77 -18.13
C PRO A 200 7.00 1.28 -17.27
N THR A 201 6.09 2.06 -17.85
CA THR A 201 4.96 2.70 -17.17
C THR A 201 3.67 2.30 -17.84
N VAL A 202 2.72 1.78 -17.05
CA VAL A 202 1.35 1.53 -17.50
C VAL A 202 0.46 2.67 -17.03
N VAL A 203 -0.33 3.22 -17.93
CA VAL A 203 -1.43 4.13 -17.62
C VAL A 203 -2.74 3.36 -17.72
N ILE A 204 -3.53 3.39 -16.66
CA ILE A 204 -4.84 2.75 -16.55
C ILE A 204 -5.87 3.86 -16.36
N LYS A 205 -6.69 4.12 -17.38
CA LYS A 205 -7.80 5.08 -17.32
C LYS A 205 -9.07 4.35 -16.89
N LEU A 206 -9.84 5.01 -16.04
CA LEU A 206 -11.12 4.56 -15.50
C LEU A 206 -12.22 5.51 -16.00
N PRO A 207 -13.49 5.07 -16.05
CA PRO A 207 -14.60 5.92 -16.50
C PRO A 207 -14.84 7.11 -15.56
N ASP A 208 -14.63 6.91 -14.25
CA ASP A 208 -14.66 7.97 -13.25
C ASP A 208 -13.84 7.54 -12.02
N LEU A 209 -13.48 8.54 -11.21
CA LEU A 209 -12.85 8.40 -9.91
C LEU A 209 -13.76 8.98 -8.82
N LEU A 210 -13.80 8.39 -7.63
CA LEU A 210 -14.53 8.94 -6.50
C LEU A 210 -13.55 9.21 -5.35
N GLU A 211 -13.57 10.44 -4.84
CA GLU A 211 -12.82 10.80 -3.63
C GLU A 211 -13.44 10.08 -2.42
N GLY A 212 -12.60 9.71 -1.45
CA GLY A 212 -13.00 8.92 -0.29
C GLY A 212 -13.02 7.41 -0.53
N TYR A 213 -12.58 6.93 -1.70
CA TYR A 213 -12.55 5.50 -2.05
C TYR A 213 -11.14 4.93 -2.07
N VAL A 214 -11.07 3.62 -1.86
CA VAL A 214 -9.87 2.81 -2.09
C VAL A 214 -10.03 2.09 -3.41
N TYR A 215 -9.06 2.27 -4.31
CA TYR A 215 -8.95 1.55 -5.57
C TYR A 215 -7.98 0.39 -5.42
N THR A 216 -8.42 -0.82 -5.73
CA THR A 216 -7.60 -2.01 -5.77
C THR A 216 -7.29 -2.35 -7.24
N LEU A 217 -6.04 -2.19 -7.64
CA LEU A 217 -5.52 -2.63 -8.94
C LEU A 217 -4.82 -3.97 -8.72
N HIS A 218 -5.37 -5.05 -9.27
CA HIS A 218 -4.84 -6.40 -9.11
C HIS A 218 -4.25 -6.89 -10.43
N LEU A 219 -2.96 -7.21 -10.41
CA LEU A 219 -2.10 -7.49 -11.56
C LEU A 219 -1.49 -8.91 -11.48
N PRO A 220 -2.31 -9.97 -11.32
CA PRO A 220 -1.84 -11.30 -10.89
C PRO A 220 -0.90 -12.01 -11.88
N ALA A 221 -1.00 -11.67 -13.16
CA ALA A 221 -0.26 -12.33 -14.23
C ALA A 221 0.93 -11.51 -14.75
N VAL A 222 1.15 -10.30 -14.23
CA VAL A 222 2.14 -9.38 -14.80
C VAL A 222 3.55 -9.93 -14.64
N THR A 223 4.27 -9.96 -15.76
CA THR A 223 5.68 -10.35 -15.82
C THR A 223 6.51 -9.31 -16.56
N SER A 224 7.83 -9.38 -16.36
CA SER A 224 8.79 -8.66 -17.20
C SER A 224 8.81 -9.26 -18.61
N THR A 225 9.38 -8.55 -19.58
CA THR A 225 9.62 -9.10 -20.93
C THR A 225 10.48 -10.37 -20.94
N SER A 226 11.24 -10.60 -19.87
CA SER A 226 12.05 -11.81 -19.66
C SER A 226 11.33 -12.89 -18.84
N GLY A 227 10.06 -12.70 -18.49
CA GLY A 227 9.24 -13.69 -17.79
C GLY A 227 9.28 -13.65 -16.26
N ASN A 228 10.06 -12.75 -15.65
CA ASN A 228 10.11 -12.63 -14.19
C ASN A 228 8.80 -12.10 -13.61
N PRO A 229 8.25 -12.71 -12.54
CA PRO A 229 6.97 -12.31 -11.97
C PRO A 229 7.06 -10.99 -11.20
N LEU A 230 5.96 -10.25 -11.17
CA LEU A 230 5.82 -9.03 -10.37
C LEU A 230 5.80 -9.35 -8.86
N LEU A 231 6.68 -8.70 -8.10
CA LEU A 231 6.61 -8.71 -6.64
C LEU A 231 5.65 -7.63 -6.15
N GLY A 232 4.56 -8.07 -5.50
CA GLY A 232 3.50 -7.20 -5.03
C GLY A 232 2.49 -6.89 -6.14
N ASP A 233 1.63 -7.87 -6.43
CA ASP A 233 0.67 -7.88 -7.53
C ASP A 233 -0.60 -7.06 -7.26
N ARG A 234 -0.68 -6.34 -6.13
CA ARG A 234 -1.84 -5.54 -5.75
C ARG A 234 -1.42 -4.14 -5.34
N VAL A 235 -2.13 -3.15 -5.86
CA VAL A 235 -2.02 -1.76 -5.43
C VAL A 235 -3.34 -1.36 -4.79
N TYR A 236 -3.28 -0.91 -3.55
CA TYR A 236 -4.40 -0.31 -2.84
C TYR A 236 -4.17 1.20 -2.77
N TYR A 237 -4.80 1.95 -3.67
CA TYR A 237 -4.68 3.40 -3.73
C TYR A 237 -5.82 4.05 -2.97
N THR A 238 -5.53 4.81 -1.92
CA THR A 238 -6.53 5.63 -1.23
C THR A 238 -6.63 6.96 -1.94
N LEU A 239 -7.80 7.29 -2.51
CA LEU A 239 -8.05 8.53 -3.23
C LEU A 239 -8.83 9.49 -2.33
N LEU A 240 -8.25 10.64 -2.00
CA LEU A 240 -8.86 11.67 -1.18
C LEU A 240 -9.07 12.99 -1.94
N ARG A 241 -8.27 13.24 -2.97
CA ARG A 241 -8.33 14.42 -3.83
C ARG A 241 -7.93 14.08 -5.26
N LYS A 242 -8.75 14.49 -6.23
CA LYS A 242 -8.44 14.49 -7.66
C LYS A 242 -7.48 15.65 -8.01
N HIS A 243 -6.89 15.61 -9.20
CA HIS A 243 -6.15 16.76 -9.76
C HIS A 243 -7.04 17.99 -9.91
#